data_AF-A0A5K1DKB3-F1
#
_entry.id   AF-A0A5K1DKB3-F1
#
_cell.length_a   1.000
_cell.length_b   1.000
_cell.length_c   1.000
_cell.angle_alpha   90.00
_cell.angle_beta   90.00
_cell.angle_gamma   90.00
#
_symmetry.space_group_name_H-M   'P 1'
#
loop_
_entity.id
_entity.type
_entity.pdbx_description
1 polymer ?
#
loop_
_entity_poly.entity_id
_entity_poly.type
_entity_poly.pdbx_seq_one_letter_code
_entity_poly.pdbx_strand_id
1 'polypeptide(L)'
;WLAGSVIYISQGSIKMLNRHQINELELGLELTGRPFLWVCRPGVMEKTNLLYPEGFMDRISRCRLIMGWAPQQEVLARPSVVCF
;
A
#
# COMPACT_ATOMS: atom_id res chain seq x y z
N TRP A 1 3.31 12.04 -9.06
CA TRP A 1 2.76 11.06 -10.03
C TRP A 1 1.83 11.78 -11.00
N LEU A 2 1.59 11.22 -12.20
CA LEU A 2 0.66 11.79 -13.19
C LEU A 2 -0.78 11.72 -12.68
N ALA A 3 -1.69 12.53 -13.23
CA ALA A 3 -3.11 12.47 -12.93
C ALA A 3 -3.67 11.06 -13.24
N GLY A 4 -4.53 10.52 -12.36
CA GLY A 4 -5.17 9.21 -12.56
C GLY A 4 -4.21 8.03 -12.70
N SER A 5 -3.05 8.06 -12.03
CA SER A 5 -2.04 6.99 -12.15
C SER A 5 -1.84 6.15 -10.89
N VAL A 6 -2.26 6.64 -9.72
CA VAL A 6 -1.89 6.08 -8.41
C VAL A 6 -3.04 5.33 -7.79
N ILE A 7 -2.78 4.10 -7.36
CA ILE A 7 -3.71 3.32 -6.55
C ILE A 7 -3.49 3.70 -5.07
N TYR A 8 -4.53 4.12 -4.36
CA TYR A 8 -4.47 4.34 -2.92
C TYR A 8 -5.04 3.13 -2.17
N ILE A 9 -4.38 2.70 -1.10
CA ILE A 9 -4.75 1.50 -0.35
C ILE A 9 -4.74 1.81 1.14
N SER A 10 -5.87 1.58 1.80
CA SER A 10 -6.03 1.72 3.25
C SER A 10 -6.88 0.58 3.81
N GLN A 11 -6.39 -0.06 4.87
CA GLN A 11 -7.11 -1.14 5.56
C GLN A 11 -8.07 -0.62 6.65
N GLY A 12 -8.21 0.72 6.76
CA GLY A 12 -9.03 1.35 7.79
C GLY A 12 -8.56 1.01 9.21
N SER A 13 -9.46 1.15 10.19
CA SER A 13 -9.13 1.00 11.60
C SER A 13 -9.46 -0.36 12.23
N ILE A 14 -10.28 -1.17 11.55
CA ILE A 14 -10.95 -2.33 12.14
C ILE A 14 -10.36 -3.66 11.63
N LYS A 15 -10.04 -3.74 10.34
CA LYS A 15 -9.68 -5.00 9.70
C LYS A 15 -8.15 -5.12 9.55
N MET A 16 -7.61 -6.26 9.96
CA MET A 16 -6.21 -6.61 9.72
C MET A 16 -6.16 -7.71 8.65
N LEU A 17 -5.29 -7.55 7.64
CA LEU A 17 -5.02 -8.60 6.68
C LEU A 17 -4.04 -9.61 7.29
N ASN A 18 -4.24 -10.89 6.99
CA ASN A 18 -3.27 -11.93 7.34
C ASN A 18 -2.12 -11.99 6.30
N ARG A 19 -1.08 -12.78 6.58
CA ARG A 19 0.11 -12.92 5.72
C ARG A 19 -0.24 -13.31 4.28
N HIS A 20 -1.13 -14.28 4.12
CA HIS A 20 -1.54 -14.75 2.79
C HIS A 20 -2.22 -13.62 2.00
N GLN A 21 -3.14 -12.88 2.63
CA GLN A 21 -3.82 -11.75 2.00
C GLN A 21 -2.87 -10.61 1.63
N ILE A 22 -1.85 -10.37 2.44
CA ILE A 22 -0.81 -9.38 2.17
C ILE A 22 0.02 -9.81 0.95
N ASN A 23 0.45 -11.06 0.88
CA ASN A 23 1.22 -11.58 -0.25
C ASN A 23 0.41 -11.51 -1.56
N GLU A 24 -0.87 -11.89 -1.54
CA GLU A 24 -1.74 -11.79 -2.73
C GLU A 24 -1.96 -10.33 -3.15
N LEU A 25 -2.10 -9.41 -2.20
CA LEU A 25 -2.21 -7.98 -2.49
C LEU A 25 -0.91 -7.46 -3.13
N GLU A 26 0.24 -7.82 -2.58
CA GLU A 26 1.56 -7.46 -3.13
C GLU A 26 1.72 -7.95 -4.56
N LEU A 27 1.41 -9.23 -4.82
CA LEU A 27 1.45 -9.82 -6.16
C LEU A 27 0.51 -9.09 -7.13
N GLY A 28 -0.73 -8.82 -6.70
CA GLY A 28 -1.70 -8.09 -7.51
C GLY A 28 -1.20 -6.69 -7.87
N LEU A 29 -0.60 -5.97 -6.92
CA LEU A 29 -0.03 -4.65 -7.13
C LEU A 29 1.17 -4.67 -8.07
N GLU A 30 2.07 -5.64 -7.91
CA GLU A 30 3.22 -5.83 -8.80
C GLU A 30 2.77 -6.06 -10.24
N LEU A 31 1.76 -6.91 -10.45
CA LEU A 31 1.17 -7.19 -11.77
C LEU A 31 0.51 -5.97 -12.42
N THR A 32 0.04 -5.00 -11.63
CA THR A 32 -0.54 -3.77 -12.22
C THR A 32 0.49 -2.89 -12.91
N GLY A 33 1.76 -2.96 -12.51
CA GLY A 33 2.82 -2.03 -12.94
C GLY A 33 2.53 -0.56 -12.63
N ARG A 34 1.52 -0.26 -11.81
CA ARG A 34 1.09 1.11 -11.47
C ARG A 34 1.74 1.58 -10.17
N PRO A 35 2.04 2.88 -10.04
CA PRO A 35 2.44 3.43 -8.76
C PRO A 35 1.29 3.27 -7.75
N PHE A 36 1.61 2.95 -6.51
CA PHE A 36 0.63 2.89 -5.44
C PHE A 36 1.13 3.58 -4.16
N LEU A 37 0.15 3.99 -3.35
CA LEU A 37 0.32 4.51 -2.02
C LEU A 37 -0.42 3.60 -1.03
N TRP A 38 0.33 2.85 -0.24
CA TRP A 38 -0.24 1.94 0.74
C TRP A 38 -0.01 2.46 2.17
N VAL A 39 -1.10 2.61 2.93
CA VAL A 39 -1.06 2.96 4.35
C VAL A 39 -1.21 1.69 5.18
N CYS A 40 -0.12 1.29 5.85
CA CYS A 40 -0.03 0.09 6.69
C CYS A 40 0.14 0.47 8.16
N ARG A 41 -0.43 -0.31 9.08
CA ARG A 41 -0.23 -0.08 10.53
C ARG A 41 0.96 -0.87 11.08
N PRO A 42 1.83 -0.27 11.91
CA PRO A 42 3.02 -0.93 12.46
C PRO A 42 2.70 -2.23 13.21
N GLY A 43 1.67 -2.25 14.05
CA GLY A 43 1.31 -3.45 14.82
C GLY A 43 0.78 -4.63 13.98
N VAL A 44 0.39 -4.40 12.72
CA VAL A 44 0.03 -5.46 11.76
C VAL A 44 1.28 -6.10 11.19
N MET A 45 2.35 -5.32 11.03
CA MET A 45 3.58 -5.71 10.38
C MET A 45 4.66 -6.21 11.37
N GLU A 46 4.74 -5.61 12.55
CA GLU A 46 5.64 -6.05 13.63
C GLU A 46 5.23 -7.41 14.20
N LYS A 47 3.93 -7.66 14.43
CA LYS A 47 3.45 -8.94 15.01
C LYS A 47 3.65 -10.14 14.09
N THR A 48 3.89 -9.89 12.82
CA THR A 48 3.96 -10.88 11.74
C THR A 48 5.37 -10.94 11.13
N ASN A 49 6.35 -10.23 11.72
CA ASN A 49 7.71 -10.07 11.20
C ASN A 49 7.73 -9.58 9.73
N LEU A 50 6.67 -8.88 9.31
CA LEU A 50 6.50 -8.31 7.99
C LEU A 50 7.34 -7.04 7.91
N LEU A 51 8.64 -7.15 7.73
CA LEU A 51 9.35 -6.10 6.99
C LEU A 51 9.38 -6.53 5.52
N TYR A 52 8.17 -6.72 4.95
CA TYR A 52 7.91 -7.22 3.60
C TYR A 52 8.60 -8.56 3.28
N PRO A 53 8.21 -9.29 2.21
CA PRO A 53 9.11 -10.26 1.62
C PRO A 53 10.38 -9.53 1.16
N GLU A 54 11.53 -10.16 1.36
CA GLU A 54 12.81 -9.62 0.91
C GLU A 54 12.75 -9.19 -0.57
N GLY A 55 13.27 -8.00 -0.86
CA GLY A 55 13.30 -7.43 -2.21
C GLY A 55 11.98 -6.85 -2.74
N PHE A 56 10.86 -6.87 -2.00
CA PHE A 56 9.60 -6.26 -2.48
C PHE A 56 9.75 -4.75 -2.76
N MET A 57 10.37 -4.02 -1.84
CA MET A 57 10.63 -2.58 -2.03
C MET A 57 11.59 -2.31 -3.20
N ASP A 58 12.51 -3.24 -3.48
CA ASP A 58 13.46 -3.14 -4.60
C ASP A 58 12.77 -3.43 -5.95
N ARG A 59 11.86 -4.41 -5.98
CA ARG A 59 11.05 -4.74 -7.17
C ARG A 59 10.11 -3.60 -7.55
N ILE A 60 9.68 -2.79 -6.59
CA ILE A 60 8.70 -1.73 -6.83
C ILE A 60 9.23 -0.35 -6.46
N SER A 61 10.24 0.09 -7.22
CA SER A 61 10.92 1.39 -7.09
C SER A 61 10.01 2.63 -7.16
N ARG A 62 8.80 2.51 -7.73
CA ARG A 62 7.84 3.61 -7.90
C ARG A 62 6.81 3.71 -6.77
N CYS A 63 6.95 2.89 -5.74
CA CYS A 63 5.98 2.80 -4.66
C CYS A 63 6.34 3.64 -3.45
N ARG A 64 5.29 4.09 -2.78
CA ARG A 64 5.39 4.82 -1.52
C ARG A 64 4.54 4.10 -0.50
N LEU A 65 5.20 3.74 0.58
CA LEU A 65 4.56 3.15 1.74
C LEU A 65 4.50 4.20 2.85
N ILE A 66 3.34 4.30 3.50
CA ILE A 66 3.19 5.09 4.73
C ILE A 66 2.88 4.14 5.89
N MET A 67 3.74 4.16 6.90
CA MET A 67 3.51 3.44 8.15
C MET A 67 2.70 4.30 9.12
N GLY A 68 1.66 3.73 9.72
CA GLY A 68 0.82 4.36 10.74
C GLY A 68 -0.47 4.94 10.17
N TRP A 69 -0.40 6.13 9.61
CA TRP A 69 -1.57 6.91 9.20
C TRP A 69 -1.24 7.89 8.09
N ALA A 70 -2.24 8.20 7.25
CA ALA A 70 -2.19 9.28 6.27
C ALA A 70 -3.53 10.04 6.27
N PRO A 71 -3.54 11.34 5.91
CA PRO A 71 -4.77 12.14 5.81
C PRO A 71 -5.62 11.65 4.63
N GLN A 72 -6.46 10.65 4.86
CA GLN A 72 -7.18 9.92 3.80
C GLN A 72 -7.98 10.84 2.87
N GLN A 73 -8.66 11.87 3.41
CA GLN A 73 -9.40 12.83 2.58
C GLN A 73 -8.48 13.62 1.65
N GLU A 74 -7.35 14.11 2.16
CA GLU A 74 -6.37 14.85 1.34
C GLU A 74 -5.72 13.95 0.29
N VAL A 75 -5.43 12.69 0.64
CA VAL A 75 -4.88 11.72 -0.31
C VAL A 75 -5.87 11.46 -1.44
N LEU A 76 -7.13 11.16 -1.12
CA LEU A 76 -8.19 10.90 -2.10
C LEU A 76 -8.48 12.13 -2.98
N ALA A 77 -8.30 13.34 -2.46
CA ALA A 77 -8.48 14.58 -3.21
C ALA A 77 -7.35 14.85 -4.23
N ARG A 78 -6.24 14.10 -4.21
CA ARG A 78 -5.13 14.34 -5.13
C ARG A 78 -5.50 13.91 -6.55
N PRO A 79 -5.26 14.75 -7.58
CA PRO A 79 -5.52 14.41 -8.99
C PRO A 79 -4.78 13.15 -9.46
N SER A 80 -3.70 12.77 -8.79
CA SER A 80 -2.94 11.57 -9.13
C SER A 80 -3.63 10.26 -8.75
N VAL A 81 -4.54 10.27 -7.77
CA VAL A 81 -5.23 9.05 -7.30
C VAL A 81 -6.31 8.67 -8.30
N VAL A 82 -6.31 7.39 -8.71
CA VAL A 82 -7.24 6.86 -9.71
C VAL A 82 -8.33 5.98 -9.11
N CYS A 83 -7.99 5.27 -8.03
CA CYS A 83 -8.90 4.40 -7.32
C CYS A 83 -8.46 4.22 -5.87
N PHE A 84 -9.39 3.72 -5.08
CA PHE A 84 -9.27 3.40 -3.66
C PHE A 84 -9.88 2.02 -3.40
#